data_AF-A0A0J8FYE5-F1
#
_entry.id   AF-A0A0J8FYE5-F1
#
_cell.length_a   1.000
_cell.length_b   1.000
_cell.length_c   1.000
_cell.angle_alpha   90.00
_cell.angle_beta   90.00
_cell.angle_gamma   90.00
#
_symmetry.space_group_name_H-M   'P 1'
#
loop_
_entity.id
_entity.type
_entity.pdbx_description
1 polymer ?
#
loop_
_entity_poly.entity_id
_entity_poly.type
_entity_poly.pdbx_seq_one_letter_code
_entity_poly.pdbx_strand_id
1 'polypeptide(L)' 'MSTAKIYTINYQLHGQPKSFVVRAEVMNNAEAWHWAAVDADVAHVSRIGRVGHEQVKKTTRPWAEKYGITEVTWAPPK' A
#
# COMPACT_ATOMS: atom_id res chain seq x y z
N MET A 1 -11.17 7.49 19.73
CA MET A 1 -10.07 8.40 19.35
C MET A 1 -9.35 7.79 18.17
N SER A 2 -9.16 8.52 17.07
CA SER A 2 -8.48 7.96 15.89
C SER A 2 -6.98 7.86 16.15
N THR A 3 -6.47 6.64 16.30
CA THR A 3 -5.04 6.29 16.46
C THR A 3 -4.24 6.37 15.16
N ALA A 4 -4.88 6.78 14.06
CA ALA A 4 -4.29 6.80 12.74
C ALA A 4 -3.25 7.92 12.58
N LYS A 5 -2.05 7.50 12.17
CA LYS A 5 -0.86 8.31 11.88
C LYS A 5 -0.74 8.56 10.38
N ILE A 6 -0.01 9.60 10.02
CA ILE A 6 0.24 9.98 8.62
C ILE A 6 1.61 9.45 8.22
N TYR A 7 1.67 8.55 7.25
CA TYR A 7 2.90 7.97 6.74
C TYR A 7 3.15 8.48 5.33
N THR A 8 4.42 8.67 4.98
CA THR A 8 4.82 8.92 3.59
C THR A 8 5.38 7.63 3.01
N ILE A 9 4.79 7.14 1.93
CA ILE A 9 5.24 5.95 1.21
C ILE A 9 6.08 6.42 0.03
N ASN A 10 7.26 5.83 -0.14
CA ASN A 10 8.10 6.00 -1.32
C ASN A 10 8.27 4.63 -1.99
N TYR A 11 8.12 4.58 -3.30
CA TYR A 11 8.30 3.35 -4.07
C TYR A 11 8.72 3.69 -5.49
N GLN A 12 9.17 2.71 -6.25
CA GLN A 12 9.38 2.85 -7.70
C GLN A 12 8.28 2.11 -8.45
N LEU A 13 7.76 2.71 -9.52
CA LEU A 13 6.85 2.07 -10.47
C LEU A 13 7.52 2.02 -11.83
N HIS A 14 7.84 0.82 -12.32
CA HIS A 14 8.59 0.61 -13.57
C HIS A 14 9.90 1.43 -13.62
N GLY A 15 10.60 1.53 -12.48
CA GLY A 15 11.84 2.29 -12.34
C GLY A 15 11.66 3.80 -12.15
N GLN A 16 10.42 4.32 -12.11
CA GLN A 16 10.15 5.72 -11.81
C GLN A 16 9.84 5.91 -10.32
N PRO A 17 10.56 6.79 -9.60
CA PRO A 17 10.30 7.06 -8.20
C PRO A 17 8.95 7.78 -8.03
N LYS A 18 8.12 7.27 -7.14
CA LYS A 18 6.84 7.83 -6.73
C LYS A 18 6.77 7.92 -5.22
N SER A 19 6.02 8.91 -4.74
CA SER A 19 5.74 9.06 -3.32
C SER A 19 4.34 9.60 -3.09
N PHE A 20 3.71 9.16 -2.01
CA PHE A 20 2.39 9.65 -1.59
C PHE A 20 2.24 9.55 -0.08
N VAL A 21 1.20 10.20 0.45
CA VAL A 21 0.91 10.23 1.87
C VAL A 21 -0.33 9.38 2.15
N VAL A 22 -0.27 8.53 3.18
CA VAL A 22 -1.36 7.67 3.60
C VAL A 22 -1.63 7.81 5.09
N ARG A 23 -2.92 7.76 5.46
CA ARG A 23 -3.35 7.72 6.86
C ARG A 23 -3.62 6.27 7.26
N ALA A 24 -2.83 5.74 8.18
CA ALA A 24 -2.94 4.37 8.67
C ALA A 24 -2.67 4.29 10.18
N GLU A 25 -3.22 3.29 10.87
CA GLU A 25 -2.96 3.10 12.30
C GLU A 25 -1.61 2.45 12.58
N VAL A 26 -1.21 1.54 11.70
CA VAL A 26 0.06 0.83 11.74
C VAL A 26 0.67 0.89 10.34
N MET A 27 1.99 0.84 10.29
CA MET A 27 2.74 0.83 9.04
C MET A 27 3.83 -0.25 9.14
N ASN A 28 3.54 -1.42 8.58
CA ASN A 28 4.50 -2.50 8.42
C ASN A 28 4.82 -2.73 6.93
N ASN A 29 5.77 -3.64 6.67
CA ASN A 29 6.16 -3.98 5.30
C ASN A 29 4.94 -4.41 4.46
N ALA A 30 4.09 -5.31 4.96
CA ALA A 30 2.92 -5.77 4.20
C ALA A 30 1.92 -4.64 3.90
N GLU A 31 1.71 -3.71 4.82
CA GLU A 31 0.88 -2.52 4.62
C GLU A 31 1.51 -1.57 3.60
N ALA A 32 2.82 -1.36 3.64
CA ALA A 32 3.52 -0.48 2.69
C ALA A 32 3.39 -0.99 1.26
N TRP A 33 3.64 -2.28 1.07
CA TRP A 33 3.48 -2.94 -0.22
C TRP A 33 2.03 -2.94 -0.71
N HIS A 34 1.06 -3.11 0.21
CA HIS A 34 -0.35 -3.00 -0.15
C HIS A 34 -0.72 -1.59 -0.61
N TRP A 35 -0.34 -0.56 0.13
CA TRP A 35 -0.62 0.83 -0.23
C TRP A 35 0.07 1.24 -1.54
N ALA A 36 1.32 0.86 -1.76
CA ALA A 36 2.00 1.09 -3.03
C ALA A 36 1.28 0.40 -4.21
N ALA A 37 0.77 -0.82 -3.99
CA ALA A 37 -0.02 -1.52 -5.00
C ALA A 37 -1.39 -0.86 -5.25
N VAL A 38 -2.02 -0.27 -4.24
CA VAL A 38 -3.27 0.49 -4.39
C VAL A 38 -3.02 1.76 -5.22
N ASP A 39 -1.97 2.51 -4.92
CA ASP A 39 -1.59 3.73 -5.68
C ASP A 39 -1.21 3.43 -7.13
N ALA A 40 -0.59 2.26 -7.37
CA ALA A 40 -0.26 1.77 -8.71
C ALA A 40 -1.42 1.04 -9.42
N ASP A 41 -2.63 1.03 -8.87
CA ASP A 41 -3.85 0.39 -9.42
C ASP A 41 -3.73 -1.12 -9.69
N VAL A 42 -2.82 -1.82 -8.99
CA VAL A 42 -2.56 -3.26 -9.15
C VAL A 42 -2.86 -4.08 -7.90
N ALA A 43 -3.27 -3.43 -6.82
CA ALA A 43 -3.77 -4.12 -5.64
C ALA A 43 -5.07 -4.86 -5.96
N HIS A 44 -5.22 -6.03 -5.36
CA HIS A 44 -6.51 -6.69 -5.30
C HIS A 44 -7.42 -5.89 -4.35
N VAL A 45 -8.05 -4.84 -4.87
CA VAL A 45 -9.11 -4.14 -4.15
C VAL A 45 -10.39 -4.91 -4.40
N SER A 46 -10.91 -5.59 -3.38
CA SER A 46 -12.28 -6.07 -3.42
C SER A 46 -13.17 -4.87 -3.70
N ARG A 47 -13.88 -4.87 -4.82
CA ARG A 47 -14.78 -3.82 -5.26
C ARG A 47 -15.58 -3.31 -4.06
N ILE A 48 -15.40 -2.04 -3.69
CA ILE A 48 -16.11 -1.38 -2.59
C ILE A 48 -17.61 -1.53 -2.91
N GLY A 49 -18.31 -2.43 -2.21
CA GLY A 49 -19.72 -2.72 -2.47
C GLY A 49 -20.24 -4.10 -2.06
N ARG A 50 -19.39 -5.11 -1.86
CA ARG A 50 -19.84 -6.37 -1.23
C ARG A 50 -19.50 -6.39 0.25
N VAL A 51 -20.44 -5.88 1.04
CA VAL A 51 -20.46 -6.03 2.49
C VAL A 51 -20.69 -7.50 2.78
N GLY A 52 -19.64 -8.22 3.16
CA GLY A 52 -19.74 -9.61 3.56
C GLY A 52 -18.53 -10.45 3.16
N HIS A 53 -17.68 -10.73 4.15
CA HIS A 53 -16.95 -12.00 4.28
C HIS A 53 -15.64 -12.24 3.51
N GLU A 54 -15.13 -11.35 2.66
CA GLU A 54 -13.78 -11.53 2.12
C GLU A 54 -12.81 -10.52 2.70
N GLN A 55 -12.00 -10.96 3.68
CA GLN A 55 -10.81 -10.25 4.11
C GLN A 55 -9.97 -9.99 2.87
N VAL A 56 -9.91 -8.74 2.41
CA VAL A 56 -9.14 -8.31 1.25
C VAL A 56 -7.73 -8.88 1.41
N LYS A 57 -7.34 -9.81 0.53
CA LYS A 57 -5.99 -10.39 0.58
C LYS A 57 -5.01 -9.26 0.37
N LYS A 58 -4.29 -8.88 1.43
CA LYS A 58 -3.26 -7.84 1.35
C LYS A 58 -2.26 -8.25 0.27
N THR A 59 -1.96 -7.32 -0.63
CA THR A 59 -1.03 -7.54 -1.72
C THR A 59 0.32 -7.95 -1.15
N THR A 60 0.84 -9.09 -1.60
CA THR A 60 2.16 -9.55 -1.20
C THR A 60 3.24 -8.89 -2.07
N ARG A 61 4.43 -8.71 -1.51
CA ARG A 61 5.59 -8.19 -2.25
C ARG A 61 5.83 -8.89 -3.60
N PRO A 62 5.85 -10.23 -3.71
CA PRO A 62 6.08 -10.91 -4.98
C PRO A 62 5.02 -10.64 -6.05
N TRP A 63 3.80 -10.27 -5.63
CA TRP A 63 2.75 -9.84 -6.57
C TRP A 63 3.05 -8.44 -7.09
N ALA A 64 3.27 -7.48 -6.19
CA ALA A 64 3.57 -6.10 -6.53
C ALA A 64 4.82 -5.96 -7.45
N GLU A 65 5.87 -6.75 -7.18
CA GLU A 65 7.09 -6.77 -8.00
C GLU A 65 6.83 -7.20 -9.46
N LYS A 66 5.86 -8.11 -9.71
CA LYS A 66 5.47 -8.50 -11.09
C LYS A 66 4.89 -7.34 -11.90
N TYR A 67 4.30 -6.36 -11.22
CA TYR A 67 3.75 -5.16 -11.83
C TYR A 67 4.75 -4.00 -11.82
N GLY A 68 6.01 -4.26 -11.53
CA GLY A 68 7.07 -3.24 -11.56
C GLY A 68 7.10 -2.32 -10.34
N ILE A 69 6.43 -2.68 -9.23
CA ILE A 69 6.59 -1.97 -7.96
C ILE A 69 7.85 -2.48 -7.26
N THR A 70 8.78 -1.59 -6.98
CA THR A 70 10.05 -1.90 -6.32
C THR A 70 10.40 -0.85 -5.26
N GLU A 71 11.40 -1.17 -4.42
CA GLU A 71 11.97 -0.24 -3.42
C GLU A 71 10.95 0.46 -2.51
N VAL A 72 9.90 -0.26 -2.09
CA VAL A 72 8.89 0.29 -1.19
C VAL A 72 9.48 0.56 0.19
N THR A 73 9.40 1.83 0.62
CA THR A 73 9.83 2.32 1.93
C THR A 73 8.78 3.27 2.50
N TRP A 74 8.78 3.46 3.81
CA TRP A 74 7.87 4.40 4.46
C TRP A 74 8.59 5.24 5.53
N ALA A 75 8.15 6.48 5.66
CA ALA A 75 8.56 7.37 6.73
C ALA A 75 7.40 7.58 7.72
N PRO A 76 7.64 7.44 9.04
CA PRO A 76 6.65 7.80 10.05
C PRO A 76 6.35 9.31 10.02
N PRO A 77 5.21 9.74 10.59
CA PRO A 77 4.98 11.17 10.80
C PRO A 77 6.07 11.73 11.70
N LYS A 78 6.54 12.94 11.38
CA LYS A 78 7.40 13.72 12.28
C LYS A 78 6.68 14.06 13.58
#